data_AF-A0A812YF42-F1
#
_entry.id   AF-A0A812YF42-F1
#
_cell.length_a   1.000
_cell.length_b   1.000
_cell.length_c   1.000
_cell.angle_alpha   90.00
_cell.angle_beta   90.00
_cell.angle_gamma   90.00
#
_symmetry.space_group_name_H-M   'P 1'
#
loop_
_entity.id
_entity.type
_entity.pdbx_description
1 polymer ?
#
loop_
_entity_poly.entity_id
_entity_poly.type
_entity_poly.pdbx_seq_one_letter_code
_entity_poly.pdbx_strand_id
1 'polypeptide(L)'
;IGGRILDEDLSKQGKADDVIELGGQWLHDTHDGVLTLLQELGFELYQPGQQAGWQKFPCGGNCPERVSTSEGWVNASSMHGKMVVPMTMEETYAFEEALAAVAKDISNTPCTEPLSHPKAKLFDSLSYDAYLREHHKLDAFPNVYSKLADQCLEAEAAKHVSALHCLWKASCNGGLHTKGVQYRVRGGPQAPLRRLAAQMPHAALHLGAAVSAIEQNEKHTKLKVLVANTSQEVLARHVVLAGLPPHQILGIQFEPNLPEEVVQLLHGLSLGSIRKYSLVYKTPWWRAKGYSGSLRYVNYSLPSLDAQRCFDNSPYSGSKGVLTCMTTGDVNRGLQSLSREVRFETLQSMVREALGSPEEEDGFPRVVEKDWSKDARSGGANVFYSPGAFATSWPGTSKVFFHHRLDNSIWSAGADYSSTSHGYMDGAILSGQAVARLLVQKLRAS
;
A
#
# COMPACT_ATOMS: atom_id res chain seq x y z
N ILE A 1 -0.39 -8.68 -16.60
CA ILE A 1 -0.45 -9.46 -15.34
C ILE A 1 0.23 -8.63 -14.26
N GLY A 2 -0.37 -8.47 -13.09
CA GLY A 2 0.26 -7.73 -11.99
C GLY A 2 -0.71 -6.96 -11.07
N GLY A 3 -1.83 -6.47 -11.60
CA GLY A 3 -2.74 -5.62 -10.82
C GLY A 3 -2.02 -4.37 -10.31
N ARG A 4 -2.04 -4.15 -8.98
CA ARG A 4 -1.33 -3.06 -8.30
C ARG A 4 0.20 -3.29 -8.16
N ILE A 5 0.73 -4.38 -8.72
CA ILE A 5 2.16 -4.65 -8.82
C ILE A 5 2.61 -4.40 -10.26
N LEU A 6 3.40 -3.35 -10.45
CA LEU A 6 3.83 -2.86 -11.75
C LEU A 6 5.28 -2.39 -11.70
N ASP A 7 6.09 -2.97 -12.58
CA ASP A 7 7.50 -2.62 -12.73
C ASP A 7 7.73 -1.94 -14.09
N GLU A 8 8.54 -0.90 -14.11
CA GLU A 8 9.12 -0.30 -15.32
C GLU A 8 10.55 -0.77 -15.50
N ASP A 9 10.86 -1.30 -16.69
CA ASP A 9 12.21 -1.74 -17.06
C ASP A 9 13.07 -0.52 -17.44
N LEU A 10 14.21 -0.37 -16.78
CA LEU A 10 15.20 0.68 -17.08
C LEU A 10 16.31 0.21 -18.01
N SER A 11 16.41 -1.08 -18.28
CA SER A 11 17.41 -1.62 -19.18
C SER A 11 17.04 -1.28 -20.63
N LYS A 12 17.99 -0.72 -21.40
CA LYS A 12 17.85 -0.66 -22.87
C LYS A 12 18.19 -2.00 -23.52
N GLN A 13 18.81 -2.93 -22.78
CA GLN A 13 19.23 -4.25 -23.22
C GLN A 13 19.29 -5.23 -22.03
N GLY A 14 18.19 -5.94 -21.76
CA GLY A 14 18.17 -7.35 -21.35
C GLY A 14 18.86 -7.79 -20.05
N LYS A 15 19.31 -6.90 -19.15
CA LYS A 15 19.74 -7.30 -17.80
C LYS A 15 18.56 -7.16 -16.84
N ALA A 16 18.07 -8.29 -16.33
CA ALA A 16 16.80 -8.45 -15.62
C ALA A 16 16.63 -7.67 -14.29
N ASP A 17 17.66 -6.96 -13.82
CA ASP A 17 17.72 -6.45 -12.45
C ASP A 17 17.49 -4.92 -12.33
N ASP A 18 17.45 -4.19 -13.45
CA ASP A 18 17.28 -2.73 -13.45
C ASP A 18 15.82 -2.35 -13.68
N VAL A 19 15.02 -2.39 -12.61
CA VAL A 19 13.60 -2.05 -12.64
C VAL A 19 13.24 -0.94 -11.64
N ILE A 20 12.13 -0.26 -11.91
CA ILE A 20 11.45 0.65 -10.97
C ILE A 20 10.06 0.11 -10.67
N GLU A 21 9.76 -0.03 -9.39
CA GLU A 21 8.44 -0.46 -8.91
C GLU A 21 7.47 0.74 -8.87
N LEU A 22 6.63 0.85 -9.89
CA LEU A 22 5.56 1.84 -9.97
C LEU A 22 4.36 1.48 -9.06
N GLY A 23 4.24 0.20 -8.68
CA GLY A 23 3.20 -0.35 -7.81
C GLY A 23 3.67 -0.69 -6.40
N GLY A 24 3.04 -1.68 -5.75
CA GLY A 24 3.50 -2.21 -4.47
C GLY A 24 4.93 -2.76 -4.57
N GLN A 25 5.79 -2.42 -3.60
CA GLN A 25 7.24 -2.72 -3.66
C GLN A 25 7.84 -3.22 -2.35
N TRP A 26 7.24 -2.86 -1.22
CA TRP A 26 7.83 -3.05 0.11
C TRP A 26 7.33 -4.34 0.74
N LEU A 27 8.27 -5.14 1.25
CA LEU A 27 8.01 -6.32 2.05
C LEU A 27 8.55 -6.10 3.47
N HIS A 28 7.91 -6.74 4.44
CA HIS A 28 8.36 -6.76 5.83
C HIS A 28 8.78 -8.18 6.22
N ASP A 29 9.64 -8.30 7.22
CA ASP A 29 10.03 -9.57 7.85
C ASP A 29 8.85 -10.35 8.43
N THR A 30 7.72 -9.70 8.73
CA THR A 30 6.48 -10.33 9.18
C THR A 30 5.58 -10.85 8.04
N HIS A 31 5.96 -10.66 6.78
CA HIS A 31 5.15 -11.09 5.64
C HIS A 31 5.41 -12.56 5.26
N ASP A 32 4.96 -13.49 6.09
CA ASP A 32 5.26 -14.93 5.93
C ASP A 32 4.84 -15.49 4.56
N GLY A 33 3.67 -15.09 4.05
CA GLY A 33 3.09 -15.64 2.82
C GLY A 33 3.90 -15.24 1.58
N VAL A 34 4.20 -13.95 1.42
CA VAL A 34 5.00 -13.48 0.29
C VAL A 34 6.44 -13.94 0.37
N LEU A 35 7.06 -13.96 1.56
CA LEU A 35 8.44 -14.40 1.73
C LEU A 35 8.59 -15.89 1.37
N THR A 36 7.65 -16.74 1.82
CA THR A 36 7.63 -18.16 1.47
C THR A 36 7.48 -18.36 -0.04
N LEU A 37 6.53 -17.66 -0.68
CA LEU A 37 6.31 -17.77 -2.13
C LEU A 37 7.55 -17.35 -2.92
N LEU A 38 8.22 -16.28 -2.51
CA LEU A 38 9.44 -15.79 -3.18
C LEU A 38 10.59 -16.80 -3.05
N GLN A 39 10.72 -17.44 -1.87
CA GLN A 39 11.69 -18.50 -1.66
C GLN A 39 11.40 -19.72 -2.54
N GLU A 40 10.15 -20.20 -2.59
CA GLU A 40 9.72 -21.31 -3.45
C GLU A 40 9.99 -21.03 -4.93
N LEU A 41 9.77 -19.79 -5.35
CA LEU A 41 10.03 -19.37 -6.72
C LEU A 41 11.51 -19.06 -6.97
N GLY A 42 12.38 -19.03 -5.96
CA GLY A 42 13.82 -18.75 -6.12
C GLY A 42 14.13 -17.28 -6.47
N PHE A 43 13.45 -16.33 -5.81
CA PHE A 43 13.76 -14.90 -5.92
C PHE A 43 14.59 -14.42 -4.72
N GLU A 44 15.57 -13.57 -5.00
CA GLU A 44 16.40 -12.94 -3.98
C GLU A 44 15.76 -11.64 -3.47
N LEU A 45 16.01 -11.35 -2.20
CA LEU A 45 15.60 -10.13 -1.53
C LEU A 45 16.81 -9.29 -1.15
N TYR A 46 16.63 -7.97 -1.10
CA TYR A 46 17.63 -7.05 -0.57
C TYR A 46 16.97 -5.93 0.23
N GLN A 47 17.67 -5.40 1.22
CA GLN A 47 17.21 -4.25 1.99
C GLN A 47 17.65 -2.94 1.32
N PRO A 48 16.90 -1.84 1.50
CA PRO A 48 17.42 -0.50 1.26
C PRO A 48 18.76 -0.31 1.98
N GLY A 49 19.77 0.19 1.28
CA GLY A 49 21.13 0.31 1.80
C GLY A 49 22.03 -0.91 1.57
N GLN A 50 21.52 -2.00 0.98
CA GLN A 50 22.33 -3.14 0.56
C GLN A 50 22.65 -3.14 -0.95
N GLN A 51 22.31 -2.07 -1.67
CA GLN A 51 22.66 -1.94 -3.09
C GLN A 51 24.18 -1.95 -3.28
N ALA A 52 24.62 -2.40 -4.46
CA ALA A 52 26.04 -2.49 -4.80
C ALA A 52 26.74 -1.14 -4.58
N GLY A 53 27.83 -1.17 -3.80
CA GLY A 53 28.64 0.01 -3.50
C GLY A 53 28.14 0.92 -2.36
N TRP A 54 27.02 0.61 -1.71
CA TRP A 54 26.46 1.47 -0.65
C TRP A 54 27.43 1.81 0.50
N GLN A 55 28.21 0.82 0.93
CA GLN A 55 29.18 0.99 2.03
C GLN A 55 30.38 1.90 1.68
N LYS A 56 30.56 2.24 0.40
CA LYS A 56 31.69 3.06 -0.08
C LYS A 56 31.45 4.57 0.02
N PHE A 57 30.24 4.98 0.40
CA PHE A 57 29.86 6.40 0.46
C PHE A 57 30.25 7.05 1.80
N PRO A 58 30.36 8.40 1.87
CA PRO A 58 30.95 9.10 3.03
C PRO A 58 30.32 8.79 4.39
N CYS A 59 29.05 8.39 4.40
CA CYS A 59 28.32 8.02 5.62
C CYS A 59 28.62 6.59 6.13
N GLY A 60 29.48 5.82 5.44
CA GLY A 60 29.81 4.43 5.82
C GLY A 60 28.59 3.52 5.88
N GLY A 61 27.60 3.75 5.01
CA GLY A 61 26.35 3.02 4.96
C GLY A 61 25.24 3.53 5.90
N ASN A 62 25.55 4.43 6.85
CA ASN A 62 24.60 5.01 7.81
C ASN A 62 24.23 6.45 7.45
N CYS A 63 23.76 6.65 6.22
CA CYS A 63 23.42 7.98 5.74
C CYS A 63 22.13 8.52 6.42
N PRO A 64 22.09 9.79 6.84
CA PRO A 64 20.90 10.40 7.42
C PRO A 64 19.73 10.49 6.43
N GLU A 65 18.51 10.44 6.98
CA GLU A 65 17.28 10.90 6.33
C GLU A 65 17.24 12.44 6.39
N ARG A 66 16.60 13.07 5.40
CA ARG A 66 16.32 14.51 5.42
C ARG A 66 14.86 14.72 5.77
N VAL A 67 14.62 15.61 6.73
CA VAL A 67 13.29 15.92 7.21
C VAL A 67 13.03 17.42 7.05
N SER A 68 11.90 17.76 6.42
CA SER A 68 11.46 19.14 6.28
C SER A 68 10.66 19.57 7.53
N THR A 69 11.14 20.62 8.18
CA THR A 69 10.52 21.27 9.33
C THR A 69 10.18 22.73 9.01
N SER A 70 9.59 23.46 9.95
CA SER A 70 9.39 24.91 9.82
C SER A 70 10.70 25.71 9.70
N GLU A 71 11.83 25.12 10.09
CA GLU A 71 13.17 25.72 10.01
C GLU A 71 13.94 25.28 8.74
N GLY A 72 13.30 24.52 7.86
CA GLY A 72 13.88 23.97 6.64
C GLY A 72 14.29 22.50 6.77
N TRP A 73 15.19 22.06 5.90
CA TRP A 73 15.61 20.66 5.85
C TRP A 73 16.73 20.33 6.85
N VAL A 74 16.46 19.41 7.78
CA VAL A 74 17.41 18.95 8.79
C VAL A 74 17.80 17.48 8.59
N ASN A 75 18.97 17.09 9.13
CA ASN A 75 19.40 15.69 9.13
C ASN A 75 18.75 14.95 10.30
N ALA A 76 17.93 13.95 9.99
CA ALA A 76 17.49 12.95 10.96
C ALA A 76 18.45 11.77 10.90
N SER A 77 19.50 11.78 11.72
CA SER A 77 20.37 10.61 11.91
C SER A 77 19.77 9.67 12.94
N SER A 78 19.90 8.36 12.73
CA SER A 78 19.70 7.37 13.80
C SER A 78 20.91 6.46 13.88
N MET A 79 21.38 6.18 15.10
CA MET A 79 22.29 5.05 15.36
C MET A 79 21.56 3.69 15.36
N HIS A 80 20.22 3.66 15.32
CA HIS A 80 19.42 2.44 15.61
C HIS A 80 18.06 2.37 14.88
N GLY A 81 17.91 2.96 13.69
CA GLY A 81 16.64 2.97 12.93
C GLY A 81 15.52 3.84 13.52
N LYS A 82 15.81 4.66 14.55
CA LYS A 82 14.84 5.60 15.15
C LYS A 82 15.09 7.03 14.65
N MET A 83 14.14 7.57 13.88
CA MET A 83 14.14 8.99 13.49
C MET A 83 14.29 9.88 14.73
N VAL A 84 15.35 10.69 14.78
CA VAL A 84 15.44 11.83 15.68
C VAL A 84 15.23 13.09 14.85
N VAL A 85 13.97 13.46 14.62
CA VAL A 85 13.67 14.90 14.77
C VAL A 85 13.93 15.14 16.26
N PRO A 86 14.80 16.08 16.67
CA PRO A 86 15.03 16.36 18.08
C PRO A 86 13.68 16.69 18.71
N MET A 87 13.10 15.74 19.43
CA MET A 87 11.90 15.99 20.21
C MET A 87 12.35 16.66 21.50
N THR A 88 11.59 17.65 21.94
CA THR A 88 11.77 18.17 23.30
C THR A 88 11.46 17.05 24.30
N MET A 89 11.88 17.23 25.55
CA MET A 89 11.52 16.29 26.62
C MET A 89 10.00 16.17 26.76
N GLU A 90 9.28 17.30 26.59
CA GLU A 90 7.82 17.36 26.61
C GLU A 90 7.20 16.57 25.46
N GLU A 91 7.69 16.75 24.22
CA GLU A 91 7.23 15.98 23.06
C GLU A 91 7.52 14.48 23.20
N THR A 92 8.65 14.14 23.84
CA THR A 92 9.00 12.73 24.11
C THR A 92 8.01 12.10 25.08
N TYR A 93 7.68 12.79 26.18
CA TYR A 93 6.68 12.34 27.13
C TYR A 93 5.29 12.23 26.49
N ALA A 94 4.86 13.26 25.75
CA ALA A 94 3.58 13.25 25.03
C ALA A 94 3.50 12.10 24.02
N PHE A 95 4.60 11.79 23.32
CA PHE A 95 4.67 10.66 22.40
C PHE A 95 4.53 9.32 23.12
N GLU A 96 5.24 9.12 24.23
CA GLU A 96 5.16 7.87 25.00
C GLU A 96 3.76 7.66 25.60
N GLU A 97 3.15 8.72 26.15
CA GLU A 97 1.78 8.68 26.69
C GLU A 97 0.76 8.36 25.59
N ALA A 98 0.81 9.07 24.47
CA ALA A 98 -0.10 8.85 23.35
C ALA A 98 0.10 7.46 22.71
N LEU A 99 1.35 7.02 22.55
CA LEU A 99 1.65 5.69 22.03
C LEU A 99 1.07 4.60 22.93
N ALA A 100 1.21 4.73 24.25
CA ALA A 100 0.65 3.78 25.21
C ALA A 100 -0.89 3.78 25.19
N ALA A 101 -1.51 4.97 25.08
CA ALA A 101 -2.96 5.10 24.99
C ALA A 101 -3.52 4.48 23.71
N VAL A 102 -2.90 4.76 22.55
CA VAL A 102 -3.27 4.15 21.26
C VAL A 102 -3.06 2.62 21.29
N ALA A 103 -1.95 2.14 21.85
CA ALA A 103 -1.70 0.70 21.99
C ALA A 103 -2.78 0.00 22.84
N LYS A 104 -3.27 0.68 23.89
CA LYS A 104 -4.38 0.18 24.72
C LYS A 104 -5.68 0.13 23.92
N ASP A 105 -6.01 1.16 23.15
CA ASP A 105 -7.19 1.18 22.30
C ASP A 105 -7.13 0.05 21.25
N ILE A 106 -5.97 -0.16 20.62
CA ILE A 106 -5.73 -1.30 19.70
C ILE A 106 -6.00 -2.64 20.40
N SER A 107 -5.44 -2.85 21.60
CA SER A 107 -5.65 -4.08 22.36
C SER A 107 -7.12 -4.31 22.73
N ASN A 108 -7.91 -3.25 22.87
CA ASN A 108 -9.35 -3.32 23.16
C ASN A 108 -10.21 -3.41 21.89
N THR A 109 -9.62 -3.43 20.70
CA THR A 109 -10.30 -3.61 19.41
C THR A 109 -9.88 -4.97 18.83
N PRO A 110 -10.41 -6.12 19.31
CA PRO A 110 -10.04 -7.42 18.80
C PRO A 110 -10.26 -7.53 17.29
N CYS A 111 -9.30 -8.10 16.56
CA CYS A 111 -9.39 -8.23 15.11
C CYS A 111 -10.70 -8.90 14.64
N THR A 112 -11.17 -9.93 15.36
CA THR A 112 -12.38 -10.69 15.02
C THR A 112 -13.68 -10.05 15.53
N GLU A 113 -13.61 -9.10 16.46
CA GLU A 113 -14.78 -8.49 17.09
C GLU A 113 -14.53 -7.02 17.48
N PRO A 114 -14.16 -6.15 16.52
CA PRO A 114 -13.75 -4.77 16.80
C PRO A 114 -14.87 -3.92 17.41
N LEU A 115 -16.13 -4.28 17.17
CA LEU A 115 -17.30 -3.61 17.74
C LEU A 115 -17.49 -3.89 19.23
N SER A 116 -16.78 -4.87 19.80
CA SER A 116 -16.75 -5.10 21.26
C SER A 116 -15.99 -4.00 22.03
N HIS A 117 -15.19 -3.18 21.33
CA HIS A 117 -14.50 -2.05 21.96
C HIS A 117 -15.51 -1.13 22.65
N PRO A 118 -15.34 -0.74 23.93
CA PRO A 118 -16.34 0.05 24.67
C PRO A 118 -16.68 1.40 24.03
N LYS A 119 -15.72 1.97 23.28
CA LYS A 119 -15.86 3.21 22.49
C LYS A 119 -16.02 2.99 20.98
N ALA A 120 -16.34 1.78 20.50
CA ALA A 120 -16.38 1.48 19.06
C ALA A 120 -17.22 2.48 18.26
N LYS A 121 -18.43 2.81 18.74
CA LYS A 121 -19.32 3.78 18.09
C LYS A 121 -18.70 5.19 18.00
N LEU A 122 -18.00 5.62 19.05
CA LEU A 122 -17.31 6.91 19.06
C LEU A 122 -16.13 6.87 18.08
N PHE A 123 -15.28 5.87 18.17
CA PHE A 123 -14.10 5.76 17.32
C PHE A 123 -14.42 5.58 15.84
N ASP A 124 -15.55 4.95 15.50
CA ASP A 124 -15.97 4.91 14.11
C ASP A 124 -16.52 6.27 13.63
N SER A 125 -17.18 7.03 14.50
CA SER A 125 -17.68 8.37 14.15
C SER A 125 -16.58 9.43 13.96
N LEU A 126 -15.37 9.16 14.47
CA LEU A 126 -14.21 10.04 14.35
C LEU A 126 -13.37 9.66 13.14
N SER A 127 -12.81 10.67 12.48
CA SER A 127 -11.64 10.44 11.64
C SER A 127 -10.41 10.12 12.49
N TYR A 128 -9.41 9.47 11.92
CA TYR A 128 -8.15 9.20 12.61
C TYR A 128 -7.43 10.50 13.00
N ASP A 129 -7.58 11.54 12.19
CA ASP A 129 -7.13 12.90 12.52
C ASP A 129 -7.79 13.44 13.79
N ALA A 130 -9.13 13.42 13.87
CA ALA A 130 -9.86 13.90 15.04
C ALA A 130 -9.58 13.03 16.28
N TYR A 131 -9.41 11.72 16.11
CA TYR A 131 -8.99 10.83 17.18
C TYR A 131 -7.61 11.23 17.74
N LEU A 132 -6.61 11.52 16.90
CA LEU A 132 -5.30 11.93 17.40
C LEU A 132 -5.32 13.35 18.00
N ARG A 133 -5.95 14.31 17.31
CA ARG A 133 -5.96 15.73 17.70
C ARG A 133 -6.83 15.99 18.91
N GLU A 134 -8.07 15.51 18.89
CA GLU A 134 -9.07 15.83 19.90
C GLU A 134 -9.11 14.78 21.02
N HIS A 135 -9.11 13.48 20.68
CA HIS A 135 -9.19 12.42 21.71
C HIS A 135 -7.89 12.31 22.50
N HIS A 136 -6.74 12.38 21.83
CA HIS A 136 -5.41 12.31 22.43
C HIS A 136 -4.72 13.67 22.61
N LYS A 137 -5.40 14.78 22.30
CA LYS A 137 -4.95 16.17 22.54
C LYS A 137 -3.61 16.52 21.89
N LEU A 138 -3.34 15.96 20.70
CA LEU A 138 -2.06 16.13 20.00
C LEU A 138 -1.93 17.40 19.16
N ASP A 139 -2.91 18.32 19.23
CA ASP A 139 -2.82 19.61 18.54
C ASP A 139 -1.61 20.45 19.00
N ALA A 140 -1.24 20.35 20.28
CA ALA A 140 -0.07 21.02 20.83
C ALA A 140 1.27 20.36 20.41
N PHE A 141 1.22 19.14 19.83
CA PHE A 141 2.40 18.32 19.54
C PHE A 141 2.41 17.86 18.07
N PRO A 142 2.63 18.76 17.10
CA PRO A 142 2.54 18.45 15.67
C PRO A 142 3.52 17.35 15.23
N ASN A 143 4.71 17.26 15.82
CA ASN A 143 5.68 16.20 15.54
C ASN A 143 5.21 14.83 16.05
N VAL A 144 4.56 14.80 17.21
CA VAL A 144 3.98 13.59 17.82
C VAL A 144 2.77 13.12 17.02
N TYR A 145 1.86 14.05 16.69
CA TYR A 145 0.74 13.81 15.78
C TYR A 145 1.23 13.20 14.47
N SER A 146 2.22 13.83 13.81
CA SER A 146 2.76 13.39 12.52
C SER A 146 3.27 11.94 12.57
N LYS A 147 3.98 11.56 13.64
CA LYS A 147 4.48 10.19 13.84
C LYS A 147 3.37 9.15 13.99
N LEU A 148 2.28 9.49 14.68
CA LEU A 148 1.15 8.58 14.89
C LEU A 148 0.20 8.54 13.69
N ALA A 149 -0.04 9.67 13.04
CA ALA A 149 -0.82 9.76 11.80
C ALA A 149 -0.22 8.87 10.71
N ASP A 150 1.11 8.84 10.60
CA ASP A 150 1.88 7.97 9.71
C ASP A 150 1.67 6.46 9.94
N GLN A 151 1.08 6.04 11.06
CA GLN A 151 0.85 4.62 11.35
C GLN A 151 -0.39 4.06 10.65
N CYS A 152 -1.38 4.91 10.34
CA CYS A 152 -2.55 4.51 9.56
C CYS A 152 -2.30 4.78 8.07
N LEU A 153 -1.53 3.89 7.44
CA LEU A 153 -1.16 4.00 6.01
C LEU A 153 -2.24 3.40 5.10
N GLU A 154 -3.16 4.24 4.64
CA GLU A 154 -4.17 3.89 3.61
C GLU A 154 -3.95 4.61 2.28
N ALA A 155 -2.82 5.28 2.12
CA ALA A 155 -2.59 6.23 1.04
C ALA A 155 -3.72 7.27 0.92
N GLU A 156 -4.23 7.70 2.07
CA GLU A 156 -5.27 8.69 2.22
C GLU A 156 -4.95 9.57 3.43
N ALA A 157 -5.47 10.80 3.45
CA ALA A 157 -5.32 11.71 4.59
C ALA A 157 -6.10 11.17 5.80
N ALA A 158 -5.47 11.22 6.99
CA ALA A 158 -6.04 10.72 8.24
C ALA A 158 -7.44 11.27 8.57
N LYS A 159 -7.78 12.48 8.09
CA LYS A 159 -9.09 13.10 8.28
C LYS A 159 -10.24 12.44 7.49
N HIS A 160 -9.92 11.60 6.51
CA HIS A 160 -10.92 10.88 5.70
C HIS A 160 -11.09 9.42 6.14
N VAL A 161 -10.24 8.91 7.02
CA VAL A 161 -10.19 7.50 7.44
C VAL A 161 -10.79 7.36 8.85
N SER A 162 -11.67 6.37 9.06
CA SER A 162 -12.25 6.04 10.37
C SER A 162 -11.15 5.66 11.38
N ALA A 163 -11.22 6.20 12.60
CA ALA A 163 -10.26 5.83 13.65
C ALA A 163 -10.42 4.37 14.06
N LEU A 164 -11.66 3.85 14.12
CA LEU A 164 -11.89 2.44 14.42
C LEU A 164 -11.27 1.51 13.37
N HIS A 165 -11.31 1.89 12.08
CA HIS A 165 -10.63 1.13 11.01
C HIS A 165 -9.12 1.06 11.26
N CYS A 166 -8.47 2.19 11.58
CA CYS A 166 -7.05 2.23 11.87
C CYS A 166 -6.67 1.34 13.08
N LEU A 167 -7.45 1.40 14.15
CA LEU A 167 -7.23 0.58 15.36
C LEU A 167 -7.42 -0.91 15.07
N TRP A 168 -8.49 -1.28 14.35
CA TRP A 168 -8.77 -2.65 13.95
C TRP A 168 -7.66 -3.23 13.07
N LYS A 169 -7.22 -2.49 12.04
CA LYS A 169 -6.12 -2.91 11.16
C LYS A 169 -4.83 -3.12 11.94
N ALA A 170 -4.49 -2.20 12.84
CA ALA A 170 -3.31 -2.34 13.70
C ALA A 170 -3.42 -3.60 14.59
N SER A 171 -4.59 -3.85 15.18
CA SER A 171 -4.87 -5.05 15.97
C SER A 171 -4.67 -6.34 15.18
N CYS A 172 -5.21 -6.41 13.96
CA CYS A 172 -5.02 -7.56 13.07
C CYS A 172 -3.58 -7.80 12.61
N ASN A 173 -2.72 -6.78 12.67
CA ASN A 173 -1.32 -6.84 12.28
C ASN A 173 -0.36 -6.93 13.49
N GLY A 174 -0.87 -7.16 14.70
CA GLY A 174 -0.04 -7.29 15.91
C GLY A 174 0.46 -5.97 16.50
N GLY A 175 -0.13 -4.84 16.11
CA GLY A 175 0.15 -3.51 16.65
C GLY A 175 0.36 -2.45 15.56
N LEU A 176 0.77 -1.26 15.99
CA LEU A 176 1.18 -0.19 15.07
C LEU A 176 2.42 -0.63 14.27
N HIS A 177 2.49 -0.23 13.00
CA HIS A 177 3.60 -0.47 12.08
C HIS A 177 4.89 0.24 12.55
N THR A 178 5.51 -0.27 13.60
CA THR A 178 6.60 0.42 14.32
C THR A 178 7.95 -0.28 14.21
N LYS A 179 8.01 -1.51 13.70
CA LYS A 179 9.22 -2.34 13.71
C LYS A 179 9.20 -3.35 12.55
N GLY A 180 10.34 -3.54 11.91
CA GLY A 180 10.54 -4.61 10.93
C GLY A 180 11.56 -4.24 9.87
N VAL A 181 12.33 -5.23 9.41
CA VAL A 181 13.25 -5.08 8.30
C VAL A 181 12.45 -4.97 6.99
N GLN A 182 12.75 -3.96 6.18
CA GLN A 182 12.12 -3.78 4.87
C GLN A 182 12.95 -4.43 3.77
N TYR A 183 12.29 -5.15 2.87
CA TYR A 183 12.91 -5.79 1.72
C TYR A 183 12.27 -5.31 0.41
N ARG A 184 13.07 -5.41 -0.66
CA ARG A 184 12.66 -5.34 -2.07
C ARG A 184 13.02 -6.63 -2.77
N VAL A 185 12.25 -6.98 -3.79
CA VAL A 185 12.49 -8.15 -4.65
C VAL A 185 13.53 -7.78 -5.70
N ARG A 186 14.61 -8.54 -5.81
CA ARG A 186 15.59 -8.37 -6.90
C ARG A 186 14.90 -8.68 -8.24
N GLY A 187 15.00 -7.74 -9.19
CA GLY A 187 14.29 -7.82 -10.48
C GLY A 187 12.81 -7.43 -10.41
N GLY A 188 12.34 -6.94 -9.27
CA GLY A 188 11.01 -6.37 -9.09
C GLY A 188 9.92 -7.37 -8.69
N PRO A 189 8.89 -6.91 -7.94
CA PRO A 189 7.80 -7.74 -7.44
C PRO A 189 6.85 -8.26 -8.53
N GLN A 190 6.92 -7.75 -9.77
CA GLN A 190 6.12 -8.28 -10.87
C GLN A 190 6.74 -9.55 -11.49
N ALA A 191 8.06 -9.74 -11.37
CA ALA A 191 8.75 -10.91 -11.92
C ALA A 191 8.24 -12.26 -11.35
N PRO A 192 8.01 -12.42 -10.04
CA PRO A 192 7.36 -13.61 -9.47
C PRO A 192 5.98 -13.90 -10.07
N LEU A 193 5.17 -12.86 -10.31
CA LEU A 193 3.83 -12.99 -10.89
C LEU A 193 3.89 -13.48 -12.34
N ARG A 194 4.87 -12.99 -13.12
CA ARG A 194 5.12 -13.48 -14.48
C ARG A 194 5.60 -14.93 -14.47
N ARG A 195 6.44 -15.33 -13.50
CA ARG A 195 6.90 -16.73 -13.34
C ARG A 195 5.73 -17.67 -13.04
N LEU A 196 4.83 -17.29 -12.12
CA LEU A 196 3.62 -18.05 -11.84
C LEU A 196 2.71 -18.18 -13.06
N ALA A 197 2.48 -17.08 -13.76
CA ALA A 197 1.67 -17.10 -14.97
C ALA A 197 2.24 -18.01 -16.07
N ALA A 198 3.56 -18.06 -16.22
CA ALA A 198 4.23 -18.93 -17.18
C ALA A 198 4.13 -20.43 -16.82
N GLN A 199 3.88 -20.76 -15.55
CA GLN A 199 3.64 -22.15 -15.11
C GLN A 199 2.19 -22.60 -15.35
N MET A 200 1.26 -21.67 -15.62
CA MET A 200 -0.13 -22.01 -15.92
C MET A 200 -0.25 -22.58 -17.34
N PRO A 201 -1.13 -23.57 -17.57
CA PRO A 201 -1.48 -23.97 -18.92
C PRO A 201 -1.96 -22.76 -19.72
N HIS A 202 -1.48 -22.59 -20.96
CA HIS A 202 -1.83 -21.42 -21.78
C HIS A 202 -3.35 -21.24 -21.94
N ALA A 203 -4.10 -22.35 -22.01
CA ALA A 203 -5.57 -22.34 -22.11
C ALA A 203 -6.28 -21.92 -20.81
N ALA A 204 -5.58 -21.77 -19.68
CA ALA A 204 -6.16 -21.37 -18.39
C ALA A 204 -6.04 -19.85 -18.13
N LEU A 205 -5.24 -19.12 -18.93
CA LEU A 205 -4.99 -17.70 -18.74
C LEU A 205 -5.57 -16.87 -19.90
N HIS A 206 -6.67 -16.18 -19.63
CA HIS A 206 -7.34 -15.31 -20.60
C HIS A 206 -7.09 -13.84 -20.26
N LEU A 207 -6.24 -13.17 -21.04
CA LEU A 207 -6.03 -11.72 -20.95
C LEU A 207 -7.05 -10.98 -21.83
N GLY A 208 -7.37 -9.73 -21.48
CA GLY A 208 -8.38 -8.95 -22.20
C GLY A 208 -9.83 -9.41 -21.97
N ALA A 209 -10.04 -10.43 -21.13
CA ALA A 209 -11.35 -10.99 -20.80
C ALA A 209 -11.92 -10.34 -19.53
N ALA A 210 -12.53 -9.16 -19.66
CA ALA A 210 -13.19 -8.51 -18.54
C ALA A 210 -14.53 -9.21 -18.24
N VAL A 211 -14.74 -9.66 -16.99
CA VAL A 211 -16.02 -10.25 -16.57
C VAL A 211 -17.08 -9.14 -16.49
N SER A 212 -18.23 -9.35 -17.12
CA SER A 212 -19.38 -8.43 -17.06
C SER A 212 -20.53 -8.95 -16.21
N ALA A 213 -20.72 -10.27 -16.16
CA ALA A 213 -21.79 -10.88 -15.38
C ALA A 213 -21.43 -12.26 -14.83
N ILE A 214 -22.05 -12.64 -13.71
CA ILE A 214 -22.00 -13.96 -13.11
C ILE A 214 -23.43 -14.39 -12.80
N GLU A 215 -23.92 -15.39 -13.52
CA GLU A 215 -25.26 -15.95 -13.37
C GLU A 215 -25.17 -17.31 -12.67
N GLN A 216 -26.07 -17.57 -11.72
CA GLN A 216 -26.21 -18.85 -11.05
C GLN A 216 -27.45 -19.57 -11.56
N ASN A 217 -27.35 -20.89 -11.77
CA ASN A 217 -28.54 -21.67 -12.06
C ASN A 217 -29.46 -21.77 -10.82
N GLU A 218 -30.74 -22.11 -11.01
CA GLU A 218 -31.73 -22.24 -9.92
C GLU A 218 -31.30 -23.21 -8.79
N LYS A 219 -30.40 -24.15 -9.11
CA LYS A 219 -29.87 -25.12 -8.14
C LYS A 219 -28.61 -24.63 -7.42
N HIS A 220 -28.10 -23.44 -7.73
CA HIS A 220 -26.84 -22.86 -7.22
C HIS A 220 -25.62 -23.80 -7.36
N THR A 221 -25.64 -24.69 -8.35
CA THR A 221 -24.60 -25.73 -8.56
C THR A 221 -23.60 -25.38 -9.66
N LYS A 222 -23.98 -24.49 -10.58
CA LYS A 222 -23.14 -24.03 -11.68
C LYS A 222 -23.30 -22.53 -11.86
N LEU A 223 -22.16 -21.88 -12.08
CA LEU A 223 -22.01 -20.46 -12.39
C LEU A 223 -21.69 -20.32 -13.87
N LYS A 224 -22.32 -19.35 -14.52
CA LYS A 224 -21.99 -18.91 -15.87
C LYS A 224 -21.35 -17.53 -15.78
N VAL A 225 -20.10 -17.43 -16.19
CA VAL A 225 -19.32 -16.18 -16.20
C VAL A 225 -19.31 -15.63 -17.63
N LEU A 226 -19.80 -14.40 -17.80
CA LEU A 226 -19.85 -13.72 -19.09
C LEU A 226 -18.69 -12.73 -19.24
N VAL A 227 -18.10 -12.71 -20.43
CA VAL A 227 -17.01 -11.79 -20.77
C VAL A 227 -17.53 -10.62 -21.61
N ALA A 228 -17.27 -9.41 -21.14
CA ALA A 228 -17.70 -8.15 -21.76
C ALA A 228 -17.28 -8.07 -23.24
N ASN A 229 -18.18 -7.56 -24.08
CA ASN A 229 -17.95 -7.33 -25.52
C ASN A 229 -17.58 -8.58 -26.31
N THR A 230 -17.96 -9.77 -25.85
CA THR A 230 -17.74 -11.04 -26.54
C THR A 230 -18.94 -11.98 -26.34
N SER A 231 -18.97 -13.08 -27.09
CA SER A 231 -19.88 -14.21 -26.82
C SER A 231 -19.22 -15.29 -25.95
N GLN A 232 -18.07 -15.02 -25.34
CA GLN A 232 -17.36 -15.99 -24.51
C GLN A 232 -18.08 -16.16 -23.18
N GLU A 233 -18.34 -17.42 -22.84
CA GLU A 233 -18.87 -17.84 -21.55
C GLU A 233 -17.98 -18.90 -20.91
N VAL A 234 -17.89 -18.88 -19.58
CA VAL A 234 -17.15 -19.87 -18.80
C VAL A 234 -18.08 -20.47 -17.75
N LEU A 235 -18.21 -21.80 -17.76
CA LEU A 235 -18.96 -22.52 -16.74
C LEU A 235 -18.03 -22.94 -15.59
N ALA A 236 -18.42 -22.63 -14.36
CA ALA A 236 -17.63 -22.96 -13.18
C ALA A 236 -18.52 -23.47 -12.03
N ARG A 237 -17.96 -24.29 -11.13
CA ARG A 237 -18.63 -24.63 -9.86
C ARG A 237 -18.46 -23.52 -8.82
N HIS A 238 -17.34 -22.82 -8.87
CA HIS A 238 -16.99 -21.71 -7.99
C HIS A 238 -16.24 -20.62 -8.77
N VAL A 239 -16.44 -19.37 -8.37
CA VAL A 239 -15.72 -18.20 -8.91
C VAL A 239 -15.02 -17.50 -7.77
N VAL A 240 -13.76 -17.12 -7.96
CA VAL A 240 -12.99 -16.30 -7.03
C VAL A 240 -12.71 -14.96 -7.68
N LEU A 241 -13.24 -13.89 -7.09
CA LEU A 241 -12.90 -12.52 -7.45
C LEU A 241 -11.63 -12.13 -6.67
N ALA A 242 -10.47 -12.28 -7.32
CA ALA A 242 -9.17 -12.09 -6.69
C ALA A 242 -8.54 -10.73 -7.05
N GLY A 243 -8.44 -9.84 -6.06
CA GLY A 243 -7.76 -8.55 -6.20
C GLY A 243 -8.52 -7.49 -6.99
N LEU A 244 -9.85 -7.61 -7.07
CA LEU A 244 -10.71 -6.59 -7.68
C LEU A 244 -11.03 -5.52 -6.63
N PRO A 245 -10.85 -4.22 -6.91
CA PRO A 245 -11.32 -3.17 -6.01
C PRO A 245 -12.87 -3.11 -5.99
N PRO A 246 -13.49 -2.47 -4.97
CA PRO A 246 -14.94 -2.51 -4.77
C PRO A 246 -15.75 -2.07 -6.00
N HIS A 247 -15.31 -1.02 -6.69
CA HIS A 247 -16.00 -0.53 -7.90
C HIS A 247 -15.97 -1.52 -9.08
N GLN A 248 -14.94 -2.39 -9.18
CA GLN A 248 -14.91 -3.43 -10.22
C GLN A 248 -15.87 -4.57 -9.86
N ILE A 249 -16.01 -4.91 -8.57
CA ILE A 249 -16.99 -5.91 -8.14
C ILE A 249 -18.41 -5.40 -8.35
N LEU A 250 -18.71 -4.17 -7.93
CA LEU A 250 -20.01 -3.52 -8.14
C LEU A 250 -20.36 -3.33 -9.63
N GLY A 251 -19.36 -3.31 -10.52
CA GLY A 251 -19.55 -3.24 -11.96
C GLY A 251 -19.91 -4.58 -12.63
N ILE A 252 -19.83 -5.70 -11.90
CA ILE A 252 -20.25 -7.02 -12.38
C ILE A 252 -21.74 -7.20 -12.07
N GLN A 253 -22.52 -7.65 -13.05
CA GLN A 253 -23.90 -8.04 -12.84
C GLN A 253 -23.96 -9.42 -12.18
N PHE A 254 -24.75 -9.56 -11.12
CA PHE A 254 -24.94 -10.83 -10.41
C PHE A 254 -26.39 -11.26 -10.50
N GLU A 255 -26.63 -12.51 -10.89
CA GLU A 255 -27.97 -13.10 -10.89
C GLU A 255 -27.95 -14.43 -10.10
N PRO A 256 -28.59 -14.50 -8.91
CA PRO A 256 -29.25 -13.41 -8.19
C PRO A 256 -28.25 -12.34 -7.69
N ASN A 257 -28.79 -11.19 -7.26
CA ASN A 257 -28.00 -10.13 -6.64
C ASN A 257 -27.17 -10.66 -5.47
N LEU A 258 -26.02 -10.02 -5.24
CA LEU A 258 -25.22 -10.28 -4.04
C LEU A 258 -26.04 -10.00 -2.76
N PRO A 259 -25.77 -10.70 -1.66
CA PRO A 259 -26.39 -10.44 -0.36
C PRO A 259 -26.25 -8.97 0.06
N GLU A 260 -27.29 -8.42 0.70
CA GLU A 260 -27.37 -7.00 1.06
C GLU A 260 -26.15 -6.54 1.87
N GLU A 261 -25.71 -7.33 2.84
CA GLU A 261 -24.56 -7.00 3.68
C GLU A 261 -23.25 -6.89 2.89
N VAL A 262 -23.12 -7.64 1.79
CA VAL A 262 -21.97 -7.57 0.89
C VAL A 262 -22.06 -6.32 0.01
N VAL A 263 -23.24 -5.99 -0.49
CA VAL A 263 -23.47 -4.76 -1.27
C VAL A 263 -23.21 -3.52 -0.41
N GLN A 264 -23.72 -3.50 0.83
CA GLN A 264 -23.47 -2.42 1.80
C GLN A 264 -21.98 -2.26 2.10
N LEU A 265 -21.26 -3.36 2.35
CA LEU A 265 -19.80 -3.34 2.49
C LEU A 265 -19.12 -2.70 1.27
N LEU A 266 -19.43 -3.17 0.07
CA LEU A 266 -18.75 -2.72 -1.15
C LEU A 266 -18.97 -1.23 -1.41
N HIS A 267 -20.14 -0.70 -1.07
CA HIS A 267 -20.41 0.75 -1.12
C HIS A 267 -19.75 1.54 0.02
N GLY A 268 -19.53 0.92 1.19
CA GLY A 268 -18.85 1.54 2.33
C GLY A 268 -17.33 1.62 2.21
N LEU A 269 -16.73 0.87 1.28
CA LEU A 269 -15.29 0.86 1.03
C LEU A 269 -14.88 1.95 0.04
N SER A 270 -14.00 2.85 0.48
CA SER A 270 -13.33 3.84 -0.36
C SER A 270 -11.92 3.38 -0.75
N LEU A 271 -11.32 4.01 -1.77
CA LEU A 271 -9.95 3.73 -2.22
C LEU A 271 -9.04 4.92 -1.94
N GLY A 272 -7.86 4.66 -1.38
CA GLY A 272 -6.83 5.68 -1.19
C GLY A 272 -6.36 6.27 -2.53
N SER A 273 -5.91 7.52 -2.51
CA SER A 273 -5.39 8.20 -3.70
C SER A 273 -3.88 8.25 -3.62
N ILE A 274 -3.16 7.57 -4.52
CA ILE A 274 -1.69 7.60 -4.55
C ILE A 274 -1.16 7.87 -5.94
N ARG A 275 -0.06 8.62 -5.99
CA ARG A 275 0.79 8.74 -7.16
C ARG A 275 2.24 8.56 -6.76
N LYS A 276 2.97 7.80 -7.57
CA LYS A 276 4.42 7.64 -7.47
C LYS A 276 5.11 8.41 -8.60
N TYR A 277 6.18 9.09 -8.26
CA TYR A 277 7.11 9.73 -9.17
C TYR A 277 8.49 9.14 -8.96
N SER A 278 9.15 8.70 -10.02
CA SER A 278 10.50 8.17 -9.97
C SER A 278 11.42 9.05 -10.80
N LEU A 279 12.33 9.76 -10.13
CA LEU A 279 13.35 10.58 -10.75
C LEU A 279 14.57 9.71 -11.02
N VAL A 280 14.82 9.45 -12.31
CA VAL A 280 15.88 8.54 -12.78
C VAL A 280 17.08 9.36 -13.24
N TYR A 281 18.15 9.29 -12.47
CA TYR A 281 19.45 9.91 -12.71
C TYR A 281 20.46 8.89 -13.25
N LYS A 282 21.57 9.40 -13.80
CA LYS A 282 22.70 8.57 -14.24
C LYS A 282 23.33 7.83 -13.07
N THR A 283 23.56 8.49 -11.94
CA THR A 283 24.08 7.89 -10.70
C THR A 283 23.22 8.28 -9.48
N PRO A 284 23.28 7.53 -8.36
CA PRO A 284 22.67 7.94 -7.10
C PRO A 284 23.50 9.01 -6.38
N TRP A 285 23.66 10.17 -7.02
CA TRP A 285 24.58 11.25 -6.63
C TRP A 285 24.43 11.73 -5.18
N TRP A 286 23.23 11.66 -4.60
CA TRP A 286 22.98 12.05 -3.20
C TRP A 286 23.77 11.19 -2.20
N ARG A 287 24.07 9.93 -2.56
CA ARG A 287 24.91 9.05 -1.73
C ARG A 287 26.33 9.58 -1.62
N ALA A 288 26.89 10.12 -2.71
CA ALA A 288 28.22 10.75 -2.71
C ALA A 288 28.26 12.00 -1.83
N LYS A 289 27.11 12.66 -1.61
CA LYS A 289 26.94 13.76 -0.66
C LYS A 289 26.66 13.30 0.77
N GLY A 290 26.65 12.00 1.02
CA GLY A 290 26.41 11.42 2.34
C GLY A 290 24.94 11.35 2.75
N TYR A 291 23.98 11.42 1.81
CA TYR A 291 22.55 11.30 2.11
C TYR A 291 21.97 9.95 1.73
N SER A 292 20.94 9.51 2.46
CA SER A 292 20.27 8.22 2.21
C SER A 292 19.30 8.26 1.03
N GLY A 293 18.91 9.46 0.58
CA GLY A 293 17.82 9.65 -0.37
C GLY A 293 16.42 9.55 0.26
N SER A 294 16.31 9.26 1.56
CA SER A 294 15.04 9.36 2.29
C SER A 294 14.71 10.83 2.58
N LEU A 295 13.56 11.28 2.11
CA LEU A 295 13.01 12.62 2.33
C LEU A 295 11.64 12.49 2.98
N ARG A 296 11.36 13.29 4.01
CA ARG A 296 10.04 13.30 4.65
C ARG A 296 9.61 14.72 5.04
N TYR A 297 8.32 14.98 4.90
CA TYR A 297 7.65 16.15 5.44
C TYR A 297 7.00 15.82 6.78
N VAL A 298 7.32 16.57 7.83
CA VAL A 298 6.69 16.37 9.15
C VAL A 298 5.49 17.30 9.35
N ASN A 299 5.46 18.44 8.66
CA ASN A 299 4.35 19.39 8.75
C ASN A 299 3.24 19.09 7.73
N TYR A 300 2.22 18.34 8.18
CA TYR A 300 1.02 18.03 7.39
C TYR A 300 0.04 19.21 7.23
N SER A 301 0.30 20.35 7.88
CA SER A 301 -0.58 21.53 7.82
C SER A 301 -0.41 22.37 6.56
N LEU A 302 0.58 22.05 5.71
CA LEU A 302 0.82 22.76 4.46
C LEU A 302 0.26 21.94 3.29
N PRO A 303 -0.71 22.48 2.53
CA PRO A 303 -1.02 21.97 1.19
C PRO A 303 0.12 22.40 0.25
N SER A 304 1.33 21.89 0.47
CA SER A 304 2.41 22.07 -0.49
C SER A 304 2.38 20.93 -1.50
N LEU A 305 2.83 21.25 -2.70
CA LEU A 305 2.97 20.36 -3.84
C LEU A 305 4.10 19.33 -3.67
N ASP A 306 4.67 19.28 -2.46
CA ASP A 306 5.84 18.49 -2.15
C ASP A 306 5.47 17.02 -1.95
N ALA A 307 6.33 16.13 -2.42
CA ALA A 307 6.12 14.72 -2.15
C ALA A 307 6.25 14.47 -0.65
N GLN A 308 5.20 13.92 -0.04
CA GLN A 308 5.13 13.65 1.40
C GLN A 308 6.27 12.76 1.88
N ARG A 309 6.74 11.87 1.00
CA ARG A 309 7.88 11.00 1.23
C ARG A 309 8.63 10.70 -0.07
N CYS A 310 9.95 10.73 -0.01
CA CYS A 310 10.81 10.11 -1.02
C CYS A 310 11.77 9.11 -0.37
N PHE A 311 12.29 8.20 -1.17
CA PHE A 311 13.31 7.25 -0.77
C PHE A 311 14.20 6.89 -1.95
N ASP A 312 15.41 6.44 -1.64
CA ASP A 312 16.30 5.85 -2.62
C ASP A 312 15.73 4.52 -3.10
N ASN A 313 15.24 4.54 -4.34
CA ASN A 313 14.68 3.40 -5.04
C ASN A 313 15.63 2.87 -6.11
N SER A 314 16.92 3.22 -6.07
CA SER A 314 17.92 2.77 -7.05
C SER A 314 17.93 1.24 -7.13
N PRO A 315 18.12 0.65 -8.33
CA PRO A 315 18.15 -0.79 -8.50
C PRO A 315 19.30 -1.40 -7.70
N TYR A 316 19.21 -2.70 -7.43
CA TYR A 316 20.23 -3.45 -6.67
C TYR A 316 21.64 -3.28 -7.27
N SER A 317 21.73 -3.23 -8.60
CA SER A 317 22.97 -3.02 -9.36
C SER A 317 23.68 -1.70 -9.06
N GLY A 318 22.96 -0.68 -8.57
CA GLY A 318 23.48 0.68 -8.44
C GLY A 318 23.77 1.38 -9.78
N SER A 319 23.33 0.82 -10.91
CA SER A 319 23.63 1.31 -12.27
C SER A 319 22.97 2.67 -12.60
N LYS A 320 21.94 3.02 -11.83
CA LYS A 320 21.16 4.25 -11.91
C LYS A 320 20.89 4.79 -10.52
N GLY A 321 20.76 6.10 -10.41
CA GLY A 321 20.15 6.72 -9.24
C GLY A 321 18.65 6.82 -9.46
N VAL A 322 17.84 6.26 -8.56
CA VAL A 322 16.39 6.48 -8.58
C VAL A 322 15.94 7.02 -7.23
N LEU A 323 15.32 8.20 -7.23
CA LEU A 323 14.52 8.67 -6.09
C LEU A 323 13.05 8.47 -6.44
N THR A 324 12.35 7.66 -5.63
CA THR A 324 10.91 7.52 -5.77
C THR A 324 10.23 8.32 -4.68
N CYS A 325 9.32 9.19 -5.10
CA CYS A 325 8.58 10.14 -4.31
C CYS A 325 7.09 9.85 -4.44
N MET A 326 6.35 9.96 -3.33
CA MET A 326 4.94 9.59 -3.28
C MET A 326 4.10 10.74 -2.73
N THR A 327 2.94 10.94 -3.35
CA THR A 327 1.89 11.86 -2.90
C THR A 327 0.62 11.08 -2.67
N THR A 328 -0.05 11.32 -1.54
CA THR A 328 -1.25 10.58 -1.16
C THR A 328 -2.43 11.49 -0.81
N GLY A 329 -3.64 10.92 -0.79
CA GLY A 329 -4.87 11.59 -0.36
C GLY A 329 -5.12 12.96 -0.99
N ASP A 330 -5.42 13.95 -0.15
CA ASP A 330 -5.72 15.31 -0.59
C ASP A 330 -4.57 15.97 -1.36
N VAL A 331 -3.31 15.67 -1.00
CA VAL A 331 -2.15 16.18 -1.72
C VAL A 331 -2.20 15.65 -3.15
N ASN A 332 -2.38 14.34 -3.36
CA ASN A 332 -2.49 13.79 -4.71
C ASN A 332 -3.69 14.36 -5.50
N ARG A 333 -4.83 14.58 -4.83
CA ARG A 333 -6.00 15.21 -5.46
C ARG A 333 -5.73 16.66 -5.87
N GLY A 334 -5.05 17.44 -5.05
CA GLY A 334 -4.65 18.82 -5.37
C GLY A 334 -3.72 18.91 -6.59
N LEU A 335 -2.93 17.86 -6.86
CA LEU A 335 -2.04 17.79 -8.02
C LEU A 335 -2.74 17.45 -9.34
N GLN A 336 -4.04 17.15 -9.34
CA GLN A 336 -4.74 16.73 -10.55
C GLN A 336 -4.95 17.86 -11.55
N SER A 337 -5.05 19.10 -11.08
CA SER A 337 -5.24 20.31 -11.91
C SER A 337 -3.96 20.84 -12.53
N LEU A 338 -2.80 20.41 -12.04
CA LEU A 338 -1.50 20.91 -12.50
C LEU A 338 -1.04 20.20 -13.78
N SER A 339 -0.25 20.91 -14.59
CA SER A 339 0.44 20.28 -15.71
C SER A 339 1.55 19.34 -15.22
N ARG A 340 1.96 18.42 -16.09
CA ARG A 340 3.03 17.46 -15.78
C ARG A 340 4.35 18.19 -15.50
N GLU A 341 4.62 19.24 -16.26
CA GLU A 341 5.84 20.05 -16.21
C GLU A 341 5.95 20.73 -14.85
N VAL A 342 4.88 21.38 -14.39
CA VAL A 342 4.84 22.03 -13.07
C VAL A 342 5.11 21.02 -11.97
N ARG A 343 4.42 19.87 -11.97
CA ARG A 343 4.64 18.83 -10.94
C ARG A 343 6.08 18.34 -10.92
N PHE A 344 6.67 18.13 -12.09
CA PHE A 344 8.03 17.61 -12.21
C PHE A 344 9.07 18.65 -11.78
N GLU A 345 8.87 19.91 -12.13
CA GLU A 345 9.74 21.00 -11.70
C GLU A 345 9.68 21.18 -10.17
N THR A 346 8.48 21.20 -9.58
CA THR A 346 8.32 21.29 -8.13
C THR A 346 9.02 20.15 -7.42
N LEU A 347 8.80 18.90 -7.89
CA LEU A 347 9.44 17.74 -7.29
C LEU A 347 10.96 17.77 -7.38
N GLN A 348 11.51 18.20 -8.53
CA GLN A 348 12.94 18.35 -8.69
C GLN A 348 13.51 19.49 -7.84
N SER A 349 12.77 20.60 -7.69
CA SER A 349 13.15 21.70 -6.83
C SER A 349 13.26 21.27 -5.38
N MET A 350 12.24 20.54 -4.90
CA MET A 350 12.23 19.93 -3.58
C MET A 350 13.46 19.05 -3.34
N VAL A 351 13.77 18.15 -4.28
CA VAL A 351 14.95 17.27 -4.17
C VAL A 351 16.24 18.08 -4.11
N ARG A 352 16.36 19.14 -4.91
CA ARG A 352 17.54 20.03 -4.90
C ARG A 352 17.66 20.83 -3.61
N GLU A 353 16.55 21.29 -3.05
CA GLU A 353 16.54 21.97 -1.76
C GLU A 353 16.96 21.03 -0.63
N ALA A 354 16.47 19.79 -0.67
CA ALA A 354 16.75 18.81 0.37
C ALA A 354 18.19 18.26 0.32
N LEU A 355 18.69 17.93 -0.87
CA LEU A 355 19.92 17.15 -1.07
C LEU A 355 21.03 17.92 -1.81
N GLY A 356 20.77 19.14 -2.26
CA GLY A 356 21.62 19.91 -3.16
C GLY A 356 21.44 19.48 -4.62
N SER A 357 22.28 20.02 -5.52
CA SER A 357 22.19 19.73 -6.96
C SER A 357 23.03 18.52 -7.38
N PRO A 358 22.61 17.72 -8.37
CA PRO A 358 23.50 16.76 -9.03
C PRO A 358 24.70 17.46 -9.69
N GLU A 359 25.77 16.72 -9.95
CA GLU A 359 26.86 17.19 -10.81
C GLU A 359 26.40 17.32 -12.26
N GLU A 360 27.08 18.13 -13.08
CA GLU A 360 26.70 18.35 -14.49
C GLU A 360 26.58 17.02 -15.28
N GLU A 361 27.44 16.05 -14.96
CA GLU A 361 27.48 14.76 -15.64
C GLU A 361 26.30 13.82 -15.35
N ASP A 362 25.55 14.08 -14.27
CA ASP A 362 24.35 13.33 -13.88
C ASP A 362 23.11 13.84 -14.59
N GLY A 363 23.14 15.12 -15.02
CA GLY A 363 22.09 15.78 -15.77
C GLY A 363 20.74 15.90 -15.04
N PHE A 364 19.71 16.25 -15.81
CA PHE A 364 18.33 16.25 -15.32
C PHE A 364 17.75 14.84 -15.31
N PRO A 365 16.93 14.50 -14.30
CA PRO A 365 16.34 13.19 -14.22
C PRO A 365 15.27 12.99 -15.30
N ARG A 366 15.19 11.77 -15.84
CA ARG A 366 13.95 11.31 -16.48
C ARG A 366 12.93 11.07 -15.38
N VAL A 367 11.77 11.70 -15.45
CA VAL A 367 10.68 11.47 -14.49
C VAL A 367 9.67 10.49 -15.06
N VAL A 368 9.48 9.40 -14.34
CA VAL A 368 8.43 8.41 -14.56
C VAL A 368 7.34 8.61 -13.52
N GLU A 369 6.07 8.72 -13.92
CA GLU A 369 4.96 8.87 -12.97
C GLU A 369 3.90 7.78 -13.18
N LYS A 370 3.32 7.29 -12.08
CA LYS A 370 2.12 6.45 -12.09
C LYS A 370 1.12 6.99 -11.08
N ASP A 371 0.01 7.51 -11.60
CA ASP A 371 -1.18 7.85 -10.82
C ASP A 371 -2.11 6.63 -10.73
N TRP A 372 -2.22 6.04 -9.55
CA TRP A 372 -3.09 4.89 -9.35
C TRP A 372 -4.57 5.27 -9.23
N SER A 373 -4.90 6.52 -8.87
CA SER A 373 -6.30 6.98 -8.86
C SER A 373 -6.90 7.16 -10.27
N LYS A 374 -6.07 7.17 -11.30
CA LYS A 374 -6.48 7.19 -12.71
C LYS A 374 -6.43 5.81 -13.38
N ASP A 375 -6.00 4.78 -12.66
CA ASP A 375 -5.91 3.43 -13.21
C ASP A 375 -7.31 2.82 -13.32
N ALA A 376 -7.78 2.55 -14.54
CA ALA A 376 -9.15 2.08 -14.78
C ALA A 376 -9.48 0.71 -14.17
N ARG A 377 -8.48 -0.07 -13.76
CA ARG A 377 -8.68 -1.40 -13.14
C ARG A 377 -8.50 -1.38 -11.63
N SER A 378 -7.72 -0.43 -11.11
CA SER A 378 -7.41 -0.33 -9.69
C SER A 378 -8.22 0.77 -8.99
N GLY A 379 -8.48 1.89 -9.67
CA GLY A 379 -9.20 3.06 -9.15
C GLY A 379 -8.50 3.82 -8.03
N GLY A 380 -7.41 3.28 -7.47
CA GLY A 380 -6.67 3.87 -6.37
C GLY A 380 -5.71 2.87 -5.73
N ALA A 381 -5.40 3.13 -4.46
CA ALA A 381 -4.52 2.35 -3.60
C ALA A 381 -5.33 1.33 -2.78
N ASN A 382 -5.05 1.20 -1.49
CA ASN A 382 -5.73 0.32 -0.54
C ASN A 382 -7.16 0.77 -0.29
N VAL A 383 -8.02 -0.17 0.12
CA VAL A 383 -9.36 0.19 0.60
C VAL A 383 -9.33 0.70 2.04
N PHE A 384 -10.26 1.59 2.38
CA PHE A 384 -10.45 2.07 3.75
C PHE A 384 -11.91 2.41 4.02
N TYR A 385 -12.27 2.56 5.29
CA TYR A 385 -13.59 3.04 5.70
C TYR A 385 -13.51 4.51 6.09
N SER A 386 -14.46 5.30 5.60
CA SER A 386 -14.69 6.66 6.10
C SER A 386 -15.36 6.63 7.49
N PRO A 387 -15.30 7.73 8.26
CA PRO A 387 -15.98 7.81 9.55
C PRO A 387 -17.46 7.42 9.44
N GLY A 388 -17.90 6.50 10.31
CA GLY A 388 -19.26 5.97 10.41
C GLY A 388 -19.59 4.83 9.45
N ALA A 389 -18.67 4.47 8.53
CA ALA A 389 -18.91 3.40 7.57
C ALA A 389 -18.50 2.01 8.10
N PHE A 390 -17.53 1.93 9.02
CA PHE A 390 -16.95 0.65 9.45
C PHE A 390 -17.97 -0.20 10.20
N ALA A 391 -18.65 0.37 11.20
CA ALA A 391 -19.56 -0.38 12.06
C ALA A 391 -20.79 -0.89 11.29
N THR A 392 -21.36 -0.06 10.42
CA THR A 392 -22.49 -0.43 9.57
C THR A 392 -22.11 -1.54 8.57
N SER A 393 -20.88 -1.52 8.07
CA SER A 393 -20.39 -2.50 7.09
C SER A 393 -19.96 -3.82 7.72
N TRP A 394 -19.83 -3.90 9.06
CA TRP A 394 -19.18 -5.02 9.75
C TRP A 394 -19.75 -6.42 9.40
N PRO A 395 -21.08 -6.64 9.26
CA PRO A 395 -21.59 -7.94 8.86
C PRO A 395 -21.01 -8.42 7.51
N GLY A 396 -20.93 -7.51 6.53
CA GLY A 396 -20.28 -7.77 5.25
C GLY A 396 -18.76 -7.91 5.40
N THR A 397 -18.11 -7.03 6.17
CA THR A 397 -16.66 -7.07 6.43
C THR A 397 -16.26 -8.43 7.00
N SER A 398 -16.95 -8.90 8.03
CA SER A 398 -16.69 -10.19 8.67
C SER A 398 -16.81 -11.34 7.65
N LYS A 399 -17.90 -11.36 6.89
CA LYS A 399 -18.16 -12.35 5.82
C LYS A 399 -17.08 -12.36 4.73
N VAL A 400 -16.65 -11.19 4.27
CA VAL A 400 -15.73 -11.07 3.14
C VAL A 400 -14.27 -11.23 3.57
N PHE A 401 -13.87 -10.65 4.70
CA PHE A 401 -12.45 -10.54 5.09
C PHE A 401 -11.95 -11.75 5.89
N PHE A 402 -12.84 -12.42 6.63
CA PHE A 402 -12.49 -13.60 7.44
C PHE A 402 -12.97 -14.90 6.82
N HIS A 403 -14.06 -14.86 6.05
CA HIS A 403 -14.64 -16.06 5.42
C HIS A 403 -14.49 -16.08 3.91
N HIS A 404 -13.94 -15.02 3.30
CA HIS A 404 -13.66 -14.95 1.86
C HIS A 404 -14.89 -15.24 0.98
N ARG A 405 -16.06 -14.77 1.43
CA ARG A 405 -17.38 -15.06 0.84
C ARG A 405 -18.04 -13.78 0.35
N LEU A 406 -18.35 -13.74 -0.94
CA LEU A 406 -19.33 -12.81 -1.50
C LEU A 406 -20.72 -13.47 -1.52
N ASP A 407 -20.78 -14.75 -1.89
CA ASP A 407 -21.99 -15.57 -1.89
C ASP A 407 -21.61 -17.08 -1.72
N ASN A 408 -22.58 -17.99 -1.76
CA ASN A 408 -22.41 -19.44 -1.57
C ASN A 408 -21.32 -20.08 -2.45
N SER A 409 -21.25 -19.66 -3.71
CA SER A 409 -20.29 -20.17 -4.70
C SER A 409 -19.38 -19.09 -5.28
N ILE A 410 -19.49 -17.85 -4.79
CA ILE A 410 -18.68 -16.70 -5.21
C ILE A 410 -17.81 -16.24 -4.03
N TRP A 411 -16.52 -16.22 -4.27
CA TRP A 411 -15.49 -16.02 -3.25
C TRP A 411 -14.74 -14.72 -3.51
N SER A 412 -14.16 -14.14 -2.46
CA SER A 412 -13.28 -12.98 -2.55
C SER A 412 -11.87 -13.37 -2.15
N ALA A 413 -10.87 -12.82 -2.83
CA ALA A 413 -9.49 -12.87 -2.40
C ALA A 413 -8.79 -11.56 -2.77
N GLY A 414 -7.60 -11.33 -2.25
CA GLY A 414 -6.80 -10.13 -2.52
C GLY A 414 -6.57 -9.28 -1.28
N ALA A 415 -5.60 -8.38 -1.39
CA ALA A 415 -5.10 -7.58 -0.27
C ALA A 415 -6.18 -6.73 0.42
N ASP A 416 -7.16 -6.25 -0.35
CA ASP A 416 -8.23 -5.37 0.16
C ASP A 416 -9.28 -6.15 0.98
N TYR A 417 -9.32 -7.47 0.85
CA TYR A 417 -10.30 -8.35 1.50
C TYR A 417 -9.62 -9.38 2.41
N SER A 418 -8.45 -9.02 2.93
CA SER A 418 -7.73 -9.81 3.92
C SER A 418 -7.81 -9.08 5.26
N SER A 419 -8.13 -9.81 6.32
CA SER A 419 -8.07 -9.29 7.70
C SER A 419 -6.63 -9.12 8.17
N THR A 420 -5.74 -10.03 7.78
CA THR A 420 -4.30 -9.97 8.07
C THR A 420 -3.54 -9.39 6.89
N SER A 421 -2.49 -8.61 7.17
CA SER A 421 -1.67 -7.96 6.13
C SER A 421 -2.52 -7.15 5.14
N HIS A 422 -3.56 -6.49 5.65
CA HIS A 422 -4.54 -5.72 4.87
C HIS A 422 -3.86 -4.66 4.00
N GLY A 423 -4.13 -4.67 2.69
CA GLY A 423 -3.53 -3.76 1.70
C GLY A 423 -2.12 -4.15 1.24
N TYR A 424 -1.54 -5.24 1.75
CA TYR A 424 -0.20 -5.70 1.36
C TYR A 424 -0.24 -6.91 0.41
N MET A 425 0.86 -7.12 -0.33
CA MET A 425 1.06 -8.31 -1.18
C MET A 425 0.87 -9.61 -0.40
N ASP A 426 1.31 -9.60 0.86
CA ASP A 426 1.18 -10.73 1.77
C ASP A 426 -0.28 -11.12 2.01
N GLY A 427 -1.14 -10.16 2.31
CA GLY A 427 -2.58 -10.39 2.45
C GLY A 427 -3.23 -10.90 1.16
N ALA A 428 -2.76 -10.48 -0.01
CA ALA A 428 -3.23 -11.01 -1.29
C ALA A 428 -2.88 -12.50 -1.47
N ILE A 429 -1.66 -12.89 -1.11
CA ILE A 429 -1.19 -14.28 -1.22
C ILE A 429 -1.90 -15.16 -0.19
N LEU A 430 -1.95 -14.73 1.07
CA LEU A 430 -2.57 -15.48 2.17
C LEU A 430 -4.07 -15.72 1.91
N SER A 431 -4.81 -14.69 1.49
CA SER A 431 -6.23 -14.83 1.15
C SER A 431 -6.45 -15.74 -0.06
N GLY A 432 -5.62 -15.63 -1.12
CA GLY A 432 -5.68 -16.52 -2.27
C GLY A 432 -5.45 -17.98 -1.91
N GLN A 433 -4.43 -18.26 -1.10
CA GLN A 433 -4.13 -19.60 -0.59
C GLN A 433 -5.23 -20.13 0.35
N ALA A 434 -5.81 -19.28 1.20
CA ALA A 434 -6.92 -19.65 2.08
C ALA A 434 -8.15 -20.10 1.27
N VAL A 435 -8.56 -19.30 0.28
CA VAL A 435 -9.67 -19.63 -0.62
C VAL A 435 -9.41 -20.91 -1.40
N ALA A 436 -8.21 -21.07 -1.97
CA ALA A 436 -7.84 -22.28 -2.70
C ALA A 436 -7.96 -23.54 -1.83
N ARG A 437 -7.48 -23.49 -0.57
CA ARG A 437 -7.59 -24.61 0.37
C ARG A 437 -9.05 -24.95 0.70
N LEU A 438 -9.86 -23.94 1.01
CA LEU A 438 -11.29 -24.12 1.30
C LEU A 438 -12.04 -24.72 0.11
N LEU A 439 -11.73 -24.29 -1.11
CA LEU A 439 -12.31 -24.83 -2.33
C LEU A 439 -11.91 -26.29 -2.56
N VAL A 440 -10.62 -26.64 -2.41
CA VAL A 440 -10.17 -28.03 -2.55
C VAL A 440 -10.86 -28.94 -1.54
N GLN A 441 -11.04 -28.50 -0.29
CA GLN A 441 -11.79 -29.27 0.71
C GLN A 441 -13.25 -29.47 0.31
N LYS A 442 -13.93 -28.39 -0.10
CA LYS A 442 -15.34 -28.45 -0.52
C LYS A 442 -15.55 -29.35 -1.73
N LEU A 443 -14.65 -29.27 -2.72
CA LEU A 443 -14.71 -30.07 -3.95
C LEU A 443 -14.37 -31.56 -3.74
N ARG A 444 -13.66 -31.91 -2.67
CA ARG A 444 -13.40 -33.31 -2.28
C ARG A 444 -14.58 -33.93 -1.51
N ALA A 445 -15.38 -33.10 -0.85
CA ALA A 445 -16.53 -33.54 -0.07
C ALA A 445 -17.82 -33.67 -0.93
N SER A 446 -17.84 -33.05 -2.11
CA SER A 446 -18.91 -33.14 -3.13
C SER A 446 -18.60 -34.21 -4.16
#